data_AF-A0A2V7J7W3-F1
#
_entry.id   AF-A0A2V7J7W3-F1
#
_cell.length_a   1.000
_cell.length_b   1.000
_cell.length_c   1.000
_cell.angle_alpha   90.00
_cell.angle_beta   90.00
_cell.angle_gamma   90.00
#
_symmetry.space_group_name_H-M   'P 1'
#
loop_
_entity.id
_entity.type
_entity.pdbx_description
1 polymer ?
#
loop_
_entity_poly.entity_id
_entity_poly.type
_entity_poly.pdbx_seq_one_letter_code
_entity_poly.pdbx_strand_id
1 'polypeptide(L)'
;TMWDVLSWGGETQALIYNPRTKKVIAVNALGVAPTGATADFYRSKGMRFPPEYGPLAAITPGTPGGLMVMLAEYGTLSLREVLEPAIRMADGYPIEEETANSIERNKR
;
A
#
# COMPACT_ATOMS: atom_id res chain seq x y z
N THR A 1 0.29 -5.77 -12.02
CA THR A 1 -0.36 -4.89 -12.99
C THR A 1 -0.99 -3.74 -12.25
N MET A 2 -1.04 -2.55 -12.87
CA MET A 2 -1.29 -1.26 -12.21
C MET A 2 -0.43 -1.09 -10.93
N TRP A 3 0.89 -1.22 -11.10
CA TRP A 3 1.89 -1.16 -10.02
C TRP A 3 2.03 0.25 -9.41
N ASP A 4 1.46 1.25 -10.07
CA ASP A 4 1.60 2.68 -9.82
C ASP A 4 0.56 3.25 -8.84
N VAL A 5 -0.43 2.46 -8.42
CA VAL A 5 -1.57 3.00 -7.64
C VAL A 5 -1.71 2.37 -6.25
N LEU A 6 -1.48 1.05 -6.11
CA LEU A 6 -1.53 0.37 -4.82
C LEU A 6 -0.41 -0.68 -4.74
N SER A 7 0.42 -0.60 -3.71
CA SER A 7 1.58 -1.49 -3.55
C SER A 7 1.71 -2.03 -2.13
N TRP A 8 2.52 -3.08 -1.99
CA TRP A 8 2.86 -3.68 -0.69
C TRP A 8 3.58 -2.69 0.25
N GLY A 9 4.26 -1.68 -0.30
CA GLY A 9 4.94 -0.63 0.46
C GLY A 9 4.07 0.59 0.78
N GLY A 10 2.79 0.57 0.38
CA GLY A 10 1.87 1.67 0.58
C GLY A 10 0.90 1.45 1.74
N GLU A 11 -0.32 1.90 1.51
CA GLU A 11 -1.40 1.92 2.47
C GLU A 11 -2.71 1.38 1.85
N THR A 12 -3.67 0.97 2.68
CA THR A 12 -4.97 0.51 2.21
C THR A 12 -6.10 0.95 3.14
N GLN A 13 -7.12 1.62 2.60
CA GLN A 13 -8.43 1.73 3.25
C GLN A 13 -9.47 0.91 2.49
N ALA A 14 -10.19 0.06 3.21
CA ALA A 14 -11.19 -0.82 2.63
C ALA A 14 -12.52 -0.71 3.36
N LEU A 15 -13.62 -0.79 2.59
CA LEU A 15 -14.96 -0.95 3.11
C LEU A 15 -15.46 -2.35 2.71
N ILE A 16 -15.84 -3.14 3.70
CA ILE A 16 -16.38 -4.49 3.51
C ILE A 16 -17.82 -4.49 3.96
N TYR A 17 -18.75 -4.76 3.05
CA TYR A 17 -20.11 -5.07 3.42
C TYR A 17 -20.24 -6.54 3.81
N ASN A 18 -20.61 -6.82 5.07
CA ASN A 18 -20.87 -8.17 5.53
C ASN A 18 -22.35 -8.53 5.34
N PRO A 19 -22.70 -9.45 4.42
CA PRO A 19 -24.10 -9.74 4.09
C PRO A 19 -24.83 -10.52 5.19
N ARG A 20 -24.11 -11.16 6.12
CA ARG A 20 -24.70 -11.90 7.25
C ARG A 20 -25.11 -10.96 8.37
N THR A 21 -24.25 -10.01 8.72
CA THR A 21 -24.53 -9.03 9.79
C THR A 21 -25.23 -7.77 9.29
N LYS A 22 -25.28 -7.57 7.96
CA LYS A 22 -25.80 -6.36 7.30
C LYS A 22 -25.05 -5.08 7.69
N LYS A 23 -23.79 -5.21 8.14
CA LYS A 23 -22.93 -4.08 8.54
C LYS A 23 -21.87 -3.79 7.49
N VAL A 24 -21.49 -2.52 7.40
CA VAL A 24 -20.27 -2.08 6.71
C VAL A 24 -19.14 -2.03 7.74
N ILE A 25 -18.02 -2.67 7.42
CA ILE A 25 -16.80 -2.69 8.21
C ILE A 25 -15.78 -1.84 7.48
N ALA A 26 -15.17 -0.89 8.18
CA ALA A 26 -14.07 -0.10 7.66
C ALA A 26 -12.74 -0.64 8.21
N VAL A 27 -11.83 -1.02 7.31
CA VAL A 27 -10.45 -1.36 7.65
C VAL A 27 -9.58 -0.17 7.30
N ASN A 28 -9.02 0.47 8.33
CA ASN A 28 -8.04 1.53 8.16
C ASN A 28 -6.64 0.93 8.29
N ALA A 29 -5.97 0.71 7.17
CA ALA A 29 -4.58 0.30 7.10
C ALA A 29 -3.74 1.39 6.42
N LEU A 30 -3.91 2.63 6.87
CA LEU A 30 -3.07 3.76 6.47
C LEU A 30 -1.58 3.48 6.75
N GLY A 31 -1.29 2.86 7.90
CA GLY A 31 0.05 2.82 8.47
C GLY A 31 0.24 3.89 9.54
N VAL A 32 1.46 4.01 10.06
CA VAL A 32 1.80 4.94 11.15
C VAL A 32 3.07 5.71 10.84
N ALA A 33 3.12 6.97 11.29
CA ALA A 33 4.35 7.75 11.24
C ALA A 33 5.43 7.04 12.07
N PRO A 34 6.69 6.93 11.58
CA PRO A 34 7.79 6.41 12.37
C PRO A 34 7.96 7.22 13.65
N THR A 35 8.37 6.60 14.75
CA THR A 35 8.47 7.26 16.07
C THR A 35 9.43 8.47 16.09
N GLY A 36 10.42 8.50 15.18
CA GLY A 36 11.34 9.62 15.00
C GLY A 36 10.80 10.76 14.13
N ALA A 37 9.68 10.56 13.42
CA ALA A 37 9.08 11.54 12.51
C ALA A 37 8.27 12.61 13.28
N THR A 38 8.95 13.31 14.20
CA THR A 38 8.36 14.38 15.00
C THR A 38 8.44 15.73 14.28
N ALA A 39 7.57 16.67 14.66
CA ALA A 39 7.62 18.02 14.10
C ALA A 39 9.00 18.69 14.29
N ASP A 40 9.64 18.46 15.45
CA ASP A 40 10.96 19.05 15.75
C ASP A 40 12.08 18.44 14.90
N PHE A 41 12.02 17.14 14.61
CA PHE A 41 12.96 16.49 13.69
C PHE A 41 12.91 17.11 12.28
N TYR A 42 11.72 17.42 11.77
CA TYR A 42 11.58 18.08 10.46
C TYR A 42 12.05 19.54 10.51
N ARG A 43 11.66 20.28 11.55
CA ARG A 43 12.09 21.68 11.75
C ARG A 43 13.61 21.81 11.90
N SER A 44 14.26 20.88 12.61
CA SER A 44 15.72 20.88 12.78
C SER A 44 16.47 20.64 11.46
N LYS A 45 15.79 20.13 10.42
CA LYS A 45 16.31 19.99 9.06
C LYS A 45 15.93 21.16 8.15
N GLY A 46 15.37 22.24 8.71
CA GLY A 46 14.89 23.38 7.94
C GLY A 46 13.60 23.12 7.14
N MET A 47 12.90 22.02 7.44
CA MET A 47 11.67 21.65 6.73
C MET A 47 10.44 22.18 7.48
N ARG A 48 9.54 22.85 6.76
CA ARG A 48 8.25 23.32 7.31
C ARG A 48 7.24 22.17 7.48
N PHE A 49 7.35 21.15 6.64
CA PHE A 49 6.53 19.94 6.61
C PHE A 49 7.38 18.78 6.04
N PRO A 50 7.00 17.51 6.25
CA PRO A 50 7.65 16.37 5.60
C PRO A 50 7.73 16.57 4.07
N PRO A 51 8.82 16.13 3.41
CA PRO A 51 8.95 16.28 1.96
C PRO A 51 7.93 15.40 1.23
N GLU A 52 7.74 15.69 -0.06
CA GLU A 52 6.85 14.90 -0.93
C GLU A 52 7.43 13.53 -1.30
N TYR A 53 8.75 13.46 -1.48
CA TYR A 53 9.45 12.25 -1.93
C TYR A 53 10.60 11.87 -1.02
N GLY A 54 11.03 10.61 -1.15
CA GLY A 54 12.16 10.05 -0.43
C GLY A 54 11.80 9.44 0.92
N PRO A 55 12.80 8.90 1.64
CA PRO A 55 12.55 8.10 2.85
C PRO A 55 11.92 8.91 4.00
N LEU A 56 12.10 10.23 4.02
CA LEU A 56 11.50 11.11 5.03
C LEU A 56 10.01 11.41 4.79
N ALA A 57 9.50 11.09 3.60
CA ALA A 57 8.07 11.15 3.27
C ALA A 57 7.33 9.85 3.63
N ALA A 58 8.07 8.76 3.91
CA ALA A 58 7.49 7.44 4.09
C ALA A 58 6.92 7.24 5.50
N ILE A 59 5.84 6.45 5.56
CA ILE A 59 5.26 5.91 6.79
C ILE A 59 5.57 4.42 6.90
N THR A 60 5.34 3.81 8.07
CA THR A 60 5.33 2.35 8.18
C THR A 60 4.19 1.79 7.30
N PRO A 61 4.47 0.96 6.29
CA PRO A 61 3.45 0.50 5.34
C PRO A 61 2.30 -0.25 6.03
N GLY A 62 1.06 0.12 5.70
CA GLY A 62 -0.14 -0.47 6.27
C GLY A 62 -0.74 -1.59 5.42
N THR A 63 -0.56 -1.56 4.09
CA THR A 63 -1.16 -2.53 3.15
C THR A 63 -0.99 -4.00 3.57
N PRO A 64 0.22 -4.48 3.93
CA PRO A 64 0.40 -5.89 4.28
C PRO A 64 -0.47 -6.30 5.47
N GLY A 65 -0.49 -5.46 6.51
CA GLY A 65 -1.31 -5.67 7.71
C GLY A 65 -2.80 -5.64 7.39
N GLY A 66 -3.24 -4.65 6.61
CA GLY A 66 -4.64 -4.53 6.20
C GLY A 66 -5.14 -5.74 5.41
N LEU A 67 -4.38 -6.18 4.40
CA LEU A 67 -4.73 -7.35 3.59
C LEU A 67 -4.76 -8.63 4.44
N MET A 68 -3.79 -8.82 5.34
CA MET A 68 -3.76 -9.98 6.24
C MET A 68 -4.95 -9.99 7.22
N VAL A 69 -5.33 -8.84 7.79
CA VAL A 69 -6.51 -8.71 8.65
C VAL A 69 -7.78 -9.05 7.87
N MET A 70 -7.95 -8.49 6.67
CA MET A 70 -9.13 -8.79 5.85
C MET A 70 -9.23 -10.27 5.49
N LEU A 71 -8.09 -10.90 5.17
CA LEU A 71 -8.04 -12.32 4.86
C LEU A 71 -8.34 -13.19 6.09
N ALA A 72 -7.74 -12.87 7.24
CA ALA A 72 -7.90 -13.64 8.47
C ALA A 72 -9.33 -13.58 9.02
N GLU A 73 -9.97 -12.41 8.97
CA GLU A 73 -11.28 -12.18 9.57
C GLU A 73 -12.44 -12.50 8.60
N TYR A 74 -12.25 -12.28 7.30
CA TYR A 74 -13.33 -12.31 6.31
C TYR A 74 -13.06 -13.17 5.07
N GLY A 75 -11.83 -13.67 4.91
CA GLY A 75 -11.43 -14.47 3.76
C GLY A 75 -11.84 -15.94 3.85
N THR A 76 -11.76 -16.62 2.71
CA THR A 76 -12.02 -18.06 2.59
C THR A 76 -10.87 -18.83 1.95
N LEU A 77 -9.81 -18.14 1.54
CA LEU A 77 -8.61 -18.70 0.93
C LEU A 77 -7.43 -18.58 1.90
N SER A 78 -6.44 -19.43 1.74
CA SER A 78 -5.15 -19.29 2.43
C SER A 78 -4.35 -18.11 1.86
N LEU A 79 -3.44 -17.57 2.67
CA LEU A 79 -2.52 -16.51 2.21
C LEU A 79 -1.70 -16.97 1.00
N ARG A 80 -1.30 -18.25 0.96
CA ARG A 80 -0.61 -18.85 -0.18
C ARG A 80 -1.45 -18.72 -1.46
N GLU A 81 -2.69 -19.17 -1.43
CA GLU A 81 -3.57 -19.14 -2.60
C GLU A 81 -3.82 -17.71 -3.10
N VAL A 82 -3.94 -16.75 -2.18
CA VAL A 82 -4.13 -15.33 -2.54
C VAL A 82 -2.87 -14.73 -3.17
N LEU A 83 -1.68 -15.05 -2.65
CA LEU A 83 -0.42 -14.47 -3.14
C LEU A 83 0.15 -15.17 -4.37
N GLU A 84 -0.18 -16.45 -4.59
CA GLU A 84 0.36 -17.28 -5.67
C GLU A 84 0.30 -16.61 -7.06
N PRO A 85 -0.83 -15.99 -7.49
CA PRO A 85 -0.87 -15.33 -8.79
C PRO A 85 0.10 -14.16 -8.89
N ALA A 86 0.20 -13.34 -7.83
CA ALA A 86 1.10 -12.18 -7.80
C ALA A 86 2.57 -12.60 -7.83
N ILE A 87 2.91 -13.69 -7.12
CA ILE A 87 4.27 -14.26 -7.13
C ILE A 87 4.65 -14.71 -8.54
N ARG A 88 3.78 -15.46 -9.24
CA ARG A 88 4.05 -15.89 -10.63
C ARG A 88 4.22 -14.71 -11.59
N MET A 89 3.44 -13.64 -11.41
CA MET A 89 3.59 -12.45 -12.25
C MET A 89 4.89 -11.70 -11.99
N ALA A 90 5.49 -11.84 -10.80
CA ALA A 90 6.78 -11.23 -10.49
C ALA A 90 7.94 -11.83 -11.29
N ASP A 91 7.80 -13.06 -11.79
CA ASP A 91 8.77 -13.67 -12.72
C ASP A 91 8.77 -12.97 -14.11
N GLY A 92 7.73 -12.20 -14.40
CA GLY A 92 7.59 -11.40 -15.59
C GLY A 92 6.22 -11.55 -16.24
N TYR A 93 5.76 -10.48 -16.89
CA TYR A 93 4.54 -10.46 -17.67
C TYR A 93 4.62 -9.36 -18.75
N PRO A 94 3.83 -9.43 -19.83
CA PRO A 94 3.73 -8.34 -20.80
C PRO A 94 3.16 -7.07 -20.15
N ILE A 95 3.96 -6.01 -20.11
CA ILE A 95 3.60 -4.72 -19.53
C ILE A 95 2.43 -4.04 -20.29
N GLU A 96 1.57 -3.35 -19.56
CA GLU A 96 0.51 -2.52 -20.15
C GLU A 96 1.06 -1.25 -20.80
N GLU A 97 0.38 -0.76 -21.83
CA GLU A 97 0.76 0.48 -22.52
C GLU A 97 0.87 1.68 -21.55
N GLU A 98 -0.05 1.80 -20.60
CA GLU A 98 -0.03 2.88 -19.59
C GLU A 98 1.26 2.86 -18.75
N THR A 99 1.64 1.69 -18.25
CA THR A 99 2.86 1.53 -17.46
C THR A 99 4.10 1.82 -18.32
N ALA A 100 4.14 1.35 -19.57
CA ALA A 100 5.22 1.65 -20.51
C ALA A 100 5.34 3.17 -20.79
N ASN A 101 4.22 3.83 -21.06
CA ASN A 101 4.14 5.28 -21.25
C ASN A 101 4.59 6.04 -19.99
N SER A 102 4.24 5.56 -18.80
CA SER A 102 4.67 6.15 -17.54
C SER A 102 6.18 6.05 -17.33
N ILE A 103 6.78 4.89 -17.62
CA ILE A 103 8.23 4.71 -17.57
C ILE A 103 8.92 5.66 -18.55
N GLU A 104 8.44 5.75 -19.79
CA GLU A 104 9.05 6.63 -20.79
C GLU A 104 8.97 8.11 -20.40
N ARG A 105 7.84 8.57 -19.85
CA ARG A 105 7.70 9.95 -19.34
C ARG A 105 8.66 10.27 -18.20
N ASN A 106 9.01 9.28 -17.38
CA ASN A 106 9.83 9.44 -16.17
C ASN A 106 11.31 9.04 -16.38
N LYS A 107 11.68 8.68 -17.61
CA LYS A 107 13.03 8.29 -18.00
C LYS A 107 13.90 9.56 -17.99
N ARG A 108 14.61 9.77 -16.89
CA ARG A 108 15.64 10.82 -16.77
C ARG A 108 16.95 10.37 -17.36
#